data_AF-A0A5J5AHL2-F1
#
_entry.id   AF-A0A5J5AHL2-F1
#
_cell.length_a   1.000
_cell.length_b   1.000
_cell.length_c   1.000
_cell.angle_alpha   90.00
_cell.angle_beta   90.00
_cell.angle_gamma   90.00
#
_symmetry.space_group_name_H-M   'P 1'
#
loop_
_entity.id
_entity.type
_entity.pdbx_description
1 polymer ?
#
loop_
_entity_poly.entity_id
_entity_poly.type
_entity_poly.pdbx_seq_one_letter_code
_entity_poly.pdbx_strand_id
1 'polypeptide(L)'
;MHGRLTVRTHELVFVNIFGEYMQVMNGFEVVEVLDSRHPNFKKGDLIWGMTGFEEYTLIITLESLFKIEHTDVPVSYYTGILGMPGLTTYVGFHEICSLKKGEYVFISTASDAVGQLVG
;
A
#
# COMPACT_ATOMS: atom_id res chain seq x y z
N MET A 1 16.84 23.44 23.09
CA MET A 1 15.83 24.42 22.64
C MET A 1 14.45 23.80 22.82
N HIS A 2 13.59 24.47 23.58
CA HIS A 2 12.25 24.02 23.95
C HIS A 2 11.26 24.32 22.81
N GLY A 3 10.84 23.29 22.07
CA GLY A 3 9.77 23.39 21.08
C GLY A 3 8.45 22.92 21.68
N ARG A 4 7.62 23.85 22.14
CA ARG A 4 6.24 23.58 22.57
C ARG A 4 5.35 23.60 21.32
N LEU A 5 4.90 22.44 20.86
CA LEU A 5 4.00 22.33 19.71
C LEU A 5 2.56 22.17 20.17
N THR A 6 1.77 23.22 19.92
CA THR A 6 0.32 23.26 20.07
C THR A 6 -0.29 22.79 18.75
N VAL A 7 -1.03 21.67 18.73
CA VAL A 7 -1.69 21.17 17.52
C VAL A 7 -3.21 21.21 17.69
N ARG A 8 -3.86 22.14 17.00
CA ARG A 8 -5.30 22.17 16.74
C ARG A 8 -5.53 21.71 15.29
N THR A 9 -6.02 20.48 15.11
CA THR A 9 -6.88 19.95 14.02
C THR A 9 -6.92 18.41 14.07
N HIS A 10 -7.99 17.80 13.56
CA HIS A 10 -8.58 16.56 14.09
C HIS A 10 -8.13 15.20 13.51
N GLU A 11 -7.20 15.12 12.56
CA GLU A 11 -6.95 13.85 11.82
C GLU A 11 -5.46 13.70 11.45
N LEU A 12 -4.61 13.26 12.38
CA LEU A 12 -3.16 13.14 12.10
C LEU A 12 -2.62 11.78 12.57
N VAL A 13 -1.88 11.12 11.66
CA VAL A 13 -1.01 9.96 11.89
C VAL A 13 0.43 10.46 11.74
N PHE A 14 1.20 10.56 12.83
CA PHE A 14 2.49 11.26 12.81
C PHE A 14 3.67 10.33 12.58
N VAL A 15 4.51 10.68 11.61
CA VAL A 15 5.91 10.29 11.56
C VAL A 15 6.76 11.37 10.88
N ASN A 16 8.00 11.61 11.32
CA ASN A 16 8.74 12.88 11.16
C ASN A 16 9.58 13.00 9.86
N ILE A 17 9.51 14.13 9.15
CA ILE A 17 10.24 14.39 7.88
C ILE A 17 11.37 15.43 8.09
N PHE A 18 12.54 15.16 7.53
CA PHE A 18 13.60 16.16 7.28
C PHE A 18 13.70 16.44 5.78
N GLY A 19 13.50 17.70 5.36
CA GLY A 19 14.01 18.21 4.08
C GLY A 19 13.01 18.97 3.21
N GLU A 20 12.99 20.30 3.32
CA GLU A 20 12.39 21.18 2.32
C GLU A 20 13.20 21.09 0.99
N TYR A 21 12.53 21.12 -0.17
CA TYR A 21 13.05 21.17 -1.56
C TYR A 21 13.00 19.91 -2.46
N MET A 22 12.46 18.77 -2.04
CA MET A 22 12.08 17.68 -2.95
C MET A 22 10.64 17.27 -2.70
N GLN A 23 9.80 17.21 -3.74
CA GLN A 23 8.51 16.55 -3.63
C GLN A 23 8.77 15.05 -3.46
N VAL A 24 8.20 14.47 -2.41
CA VAL A 24 8.28 13.03 -2.13
C VAL A 24 7.58 12.29 -3.25
N MET A 25 8.23 11.26 -3.80
CA MET A 25 7.59 10.36 -4.76
C MET A 25 6.61 9.47 -4.00
N ASN A 26 5.42 9.23 -4.57
CA ASN A 26 4.44 8.36 -3.93
C ASN A 26 4.37 7.00 -4.64
N GLY A 27 4.05 5.96 -3.90
CA GLY A 27 3.80 4.62 -4.44
C GLY A 27 3.07 3.72 -3.45
N PHE A 28 2.79 2.49 -3.88
CA PHE A 28 2.15 1.49 -3.02
C PHE A 28 3.19 0.83 -2.12
N GLU A 29 3.03 1.00 -0.81
CA GLU A 29 3.95 0.44 0.18
C GLU A 29 3.19 -0.24 1.31
N VAL A 30 3.94 -0.95 2.16
CA VAL A 30 3.47 -1.40 3.45
C VAL A 30 4.17 -0.58 4.53
N VAL A 31 3.39 0.02 5.41
CA VAL A 31 3.90 0.87 6.50
C VAL A 31 3.30 0.48 7.85
N GLU A 32 4.00 0.80 8.92
CA GLU A 32 3.53 0.62 10.30
C GLU A 32 2.99 1.95 10.84
N VAL A 33 1.83 1.90 11.49
CA VAL A 33 1.23 3.06 12.15
C VAL A 33 2.01 3.38 13.42
N LEU A 34 2.72 4.51 13.48
CA LEU A 34 3.45 4.90 14.69
C LEU A 34 2.58 5.67 15.70
N ASP A 35 1.62 6.46 15.22
CA ASP A 35 0.61 7.16 16.00
C ASP A 35 -0.63 7.39 15.14
N SER A 36 -1.82 7.41 15.72
CA SER A 36 -3.07 7.61 14.97
C SER A 36 -4.16 8.23 15.82
N ARG A 37 -4.86 9.20 15.22
CA ARG A 37 -6.12 9.77 15.75
C ARG A 37 -7.37 9.16 15.13
N HIS A 38 -7.20 8.27 14.15
CA HIS A 38 -8.32 7.63 13.47
C HIS A 38 -8.73 6.33 14.18
N PRO A 39 -10.02 6.09 14.48
CA PRO A 39 -10.45 4.96 15.31
C PRO A 39 -10.13 3.58 14.71
N ASN A 40 -9.99 3.49 13.38
CA ASN A 40 -9.72 2.22 12.69
C ASN A 40 -8.23 1.87 12.62
N PHE A 41 -7.33 2.79 12.94
CA PHE A 41 -5.88 2.59 12.88
C PHE A 41 -5.28 2.83 14.25
N LYS A 42 -4.52 1.87 14.76
CA LYS A 42 -3.86 1.92 16.06
C LYS A 42 -2.36 1.82 15.88
N LYS A 43 -1.62 2.35 16.84
CA LYS A 43 -0.17 2.19 16.88
C LYS A 43 0.21 0.70 16.78
N GLY A 44 1.13 0.38 15.87
CA GLY A 44 1.59 -0.97 15.57
C GLY A 44 0.76 -1.71 14.51
N ASP A 45 -0.36 -1.14 14.03
CA ASP A 45 -1.07 -1.71 12.89
C ASP A 45 -0.21 -1.62 11.63
N LEU A 46 -0.20 -2.69 10.84
CA LEU A 46 0.38 -2.67 9.49
C LEU A 46 -0.71 -2.27 8.49
N ILE A 47 -0.36 -1.38 7.58
CA ILE A 47 -1.25 -0.88 6.53
C ILE A 47 -0.57 -0.95 5.17
N TRP A 48 -1.34 -1.24 4.14
CA TRP A 48 -0.93 -1.19 2.75
C TRP A 48 -1.69 -0.10 2.01
N GLY A 49 -1.02 0.68 1.16
CA GLY A 49 -1.67 1.71 0.37
C GLY A 49 -0.68 2.70 -0.23
N MET A 50 -1.21 3.81 -0.75
CA MET A 50 -0.37 4.82 -1.39
C MET A 50 0.24 5.77 -0.36
N THR A 51 1.57 5.75 -0.26
CA THR A 51 2.38 6.52 0.70
C THR A 51 3.57 7.18 0.00
N GLY A 52 4.24 8.08 0.71
CA GLY A 52 5.47 8.72 0.22
C GLY A 52 6.67 7.81 0.43
N PHE A 53 7.58 7.79 -0.54
CA PHE A 53 8.87 7.10 -0.47
C PHE A 53 9.83 7.89 0.41
N GLU A 54 9.59 7.79 1.71
CA GLU A 54 10.32 8.44 2.78
C GLU A 54 10.26 7.52 4.01
N GLU A 55 11.12 7.75 5.00
CA GLU A 55 11.09 6.93 6.22
C GLU A 55 9.77 7.08 7.00
N TYR A 56 9.05 8.18 6.76
CA TYR A 56 8.02 8.70 7.64
C TYR A 56 7.04 9.60 6.88
N THR A 57 5.78 9.17 6.75
CA THR A 57 4.74 9.95 6.06
C THR A 57 3.61 10.35 6.99
N LEU A 58 3.20 11.61 6.92
CA LEU A 58 1.94 12.08 7.51
C LEU A 58 0.79 11.81 6.54
N ILE A 59 -0.10 10.88 6.90
CA ILE A 59 -1.27 10.55 6.07
C ILE A 59 -2.51 11.25 6.61
N ILE A 60 -3.07 12.14 5.79
CA ILE A 60 -4.29 12.90 6.11
C ILE A 60 -5.54 12.32 5.42
N THR A 61 -5.38 11.60 4.32
CA THR A 61 -6.48 11.00 3.56
C THR A 61 -6.33 9.48 3.58
N LEU A 62 -7.34 8.81 4.13
CA LEU A 62 -7.29 7.36 4.43
C LEU A 62 -7.98 6.49 3.37
N GLU A 63 -8.55 7.09 2.33
CA GLU A 63 -9.42 6.42 1.34
C GLU A 63 -8.74 5.30 0.54
N SER A 64 -7.40 5.28 0.52
CA SER A 64 -6.58 4.31 -0.23
C SER A 64 -5.69 3.45 0.69
N LEU A 65 -6.01 3.39 1.98
CA LEU A 65 -5.30 2.58 2.96
C LEU A 65 -6.12 1.35 3.38
N PHE A 66 -5.47 0.20 3.35
CA PHE A 66 -6.02 -1.07 3.76
C PHE A 66 -5.23 -1.58 4.97
N LYS A 67 -5.93 -1.90 6.05
CA LYS A 67 -5.32 -2.56 7.19
C LYS A 67 -4.96 -4.01 6.84
N ILE A 68 -3.73 -4.41 7.17
CA ILE A 68 -3.24 -5.78 7.01
C ILE A 68 -3.65 -6.57 8.25
N GLU A 69 -4.68 -7.41 8.09
CA GLU A 69 -5.16 -8.29 9.17
C GLU A 69 -4.43 -9.65 9.18
N HIS A 70 -3.89 -10.09 8.04
CA HIS A 70 -3.23 -11.38 7.88
C HIS A 70 -1.71 -11.21 7.82
N THR A 71 -1.05 -11.65 8.88
CA THR A 71 0.42 -11.58 9.03
C THR A 71 1.07 -12.96 9.12
N ASP A 72 0.29 -14.01 8.84
CA ASP A 72 0.75 -15.39 8.69
C ASP A 72 1.53 -15.63 7.38
N VAL A 73 1.61 -14.61 6.52
CA VAL A 73 2.39 -14.56 5.28
C VAL A 73 3.42 -13.43 5.34
N PRO A 74 4.51 -13.49 4.54
CA PRO A 74 5.46 -12.38 4.47
C PRO A 74 4.78 -11.08 4.09
N VAL A 75 5.00 -10.02 4.88
CA VAL A 75 4.38 -8.71 4.69
C VAL A 75 4.67 -8.11 3.30
N SER A 76 5.82 -8.44 2.71
CA SER A 76 6.19 -8.05 1.35
C SER A 76 5.23 -8.58 0.26
N TYR A 77 4.38 -9.57 0.55
CA TYR A 77 3.41 -10.06 -0.43
C TYR A 77 2.34 -9.01 -0.76
N TYR A 78 2.06 -8.09 0.18
CA TYR A 78 1.11 -7.00 -0.02
C TYR A 78 1.61 -5.95 -1.03
N THR A 79 2.90 -5.90 -1.37
CA THR A 79 3.38 -5.06 -2.49
C THR A 79 3.28 -5.78 -3.85
N GLY A 80 2.79 -7.03 -3.88
CA GLY A 80 2.74 -7.89 -5.07
C GLY A 80 1.46 -8.70 -5.15
N ILE A 81 1.57 -10.02 -4.92
CA ILE A 81 0.48 -11.00 -5.10
C ILE A 81 -0.76 -10.75 -4.23
N LEU A 82 -0.61 -10.14 -3.05
CA LEU A 82 -1.73 -9.73 -2.20
C LEU A 82 -2.08 -8.24 -2.32
N GLY A 83 -1.35 -7.53 -3.17
CA GLY A 83 -1.53 -6.09 -3.42
C GLY A 83 -2.15 -5.79 -4.77
N MET A 84 -1.82 -4.60 -5.27
CA MET A 84 -2.29 -4.12 -6.57
C MET A 84 -1.96 -5.10 -7.72
N PRO A 85 -0.73 -5.65 -7.88
CA PRO A 85 -0.44 -6.61 -8.96
C PRO A 85 -1.30 -7.87 -8.93
N GLY A 86 -1.55 -8.43 -7.75
CA GLY A 86 -2.42 -9.59 -7.58
C GLY A 86 -3.87 -9.29 -7.97
N LEU A 87 -4.40 -8.15 -7.51
CA LEU A 87 -5.75 -7.71 -7.86
C LEU A 87 -5.88 -7.46 -9.37
N THR A 88 -4.88 -6.84 -10.00
CA THR A 88 -4.83 -6.63 -11.46
C THR A 88 -4.86 -7.96 -12.21
N THR A 89 -4.08 -8.94 -11.76
CA THR A 89 -4.08 -10.28 -12.35
C THR A 89 -5.45 -10.93 -12.24
N TYR A 90 -6.02 -10.93 -11.04
CA TYR A 90 -7.32 -11.55 -10.78
C TYR A 90 -8.40 -10.97 -11.69
N VAL A 91 -8.55 -9.64 -11.69
CA VAL A 91 -9.59 -8.96 -12.49
C VAL A 91 -9.32 -9.16 -13.99
N GLY A 92 -8.08 -8.99 -14.43
CA GLY A 92 -7.73 -9.14 -15.85
C GLY A 92 -8.01 -10.55 -16.36
N PHE A 93 -7.55 -11.55 -15.63
CA PHE A 93 -7.61 -12.94 -16.08
C PHE A 93 -8.99 -13.58 -15.87
N HIS A 94 -9.61 -13.39 -14.71
CA HIS A 94 -10.86 -14.05 -14.37
C HIS A 94 -12.11 -13.29 -14.81
N GLU A 95 -12.13 -11.96 -14.64
CA GLU A 95 -13.33 -11.17 -14.94
C GLU A 95 -13.34 -10.69 -16.39
N ILE A 96 -12.21 -10.17 -16.89
CA ILE A 96 -12.15 -9.55 -18.22
C ILE A 96 -11.95 -10.59 -19.32
N CYS A 97 -10.96 -11.49 -19.20
CA CYS A 97 -10.65 -12.44 -20.26
C CYS A 97 -11.69 -13.57 -20.40
N SER A 98 -12.42 -13.93 -19.34
CA SER A 98 -13.50 -14.94 -19.36
C SER A 98 -13.11 -16.25 -20.06
N LEU A 99 -11.89 -16.73 -19.79
CA LEU A 99 -11.26 -17.84 -20.51
C LEU A 99 -11.96 -19.18 -20.25
N LYS A 100 -11.97 -20.03 -21.27
CA LYS A 100 -12.48 -21.39 -21.22
C LYS A 100 -11.34 -22.40 -21.25
N LYS A 101 -11.60 -23.56 -20.65
CA LYS A 101 -10.66 -24.68 -20.68
C LYS A 101 -10.32 -25.07 -22.12
N GLY A 102 -9.02 -25.12 -22.43
CA GLY A 102 -8.50 -25.50 -23.74
C GLY A 102 -8.22 -24.32 -24.68
N GLU A 103 -8.45 -23.08 -24.25
CA GLU A 103 -8.03 -21.89 -25.00
C GLU A 103 -6.53 -21.62 -24.86
N TYR A 104 -5.97 -20.93 -25.85
CA TYR A 104 -4.56 -20.52 -25.88
C TYR A 104 -4.44 -19.06 -25.46
N VAL A 105 -3.55 -18.79 -24.52
CA VAL A 105 -3.32 -17.45 -23.97
C VAL A 105 -1.89 -17.02 -24.29
N PHE A 106 -1.73 -15.78 -24.74
CA PHE A 106 -0.43 -15.14 -24.89
C PHE A 106 -0.30 -14.02 -23.85
N ILE A 107 0.80 -14.04 -23.09
CA ILE A 107 1.08 -13.06 -22.04
C ILE A 107 2.40 -12.35 -22.41
N SER A 108 2.30 -11.07 -22.75
CA SER A 108 3.50 -10.22 -22.80
C SER A 108 4.06 -10.05 -21.38
N THR A 109 5.38 -9.96 -21.26
CA THR A 109 6.08 -9.75 -19.97
C THR A 109 5.69 -10.74 -18.87
N ALA A 110 5.54 -12.03 -19.22
CA ALA A 110 5.14 -13.10 -18.28
C ALA A 110 6.03 -13.28 -17.03
N SER A 111 7.20 -12.64 -16.95
CA SER A 111 8.07 -12.67 -15.76
C SER A 111 7.87 -11.50 -14.80
N ASP A 112 7.05 -10.50 -15.15
CA ASP A 112 6.83 -9.32 -14.30
C ASP A 112 5.86 -9.63 -13.14
N ALA A 113 5.61 -8.64 -12.26
CA ALA A 113 4.79 -8.82 -11.06
C ALA A 113 3.33 -9.26 -11.34
N VAL A 114 2.79 -8.96 -12.51
CA VAL A 114 1.41 -9.30 -12.91
C VAL A 114 1.44 -10.57 -13.77
N GLY A 115 2.26 -10.60 -14.81
CA GLY A 115 2.34 -11.68 -15.78
C GLY A 115 2.70 -13.02 -15.15
N GLN A 116 3.59 -13.03 -14.15
CA GLN A 116 4.01 -14.27 -13.48
C GLN A 116 2.89 -14.94 -12.69
N LEU A 117 1.84 -14.20 -12.33
CA LEU A 117 0.72 -14.73 -11.54
C LEU A 117 -0.32 -15.44 -12.42
N VAL A 118 -0.21 -15.30 -13.74
CA VAL A 118 -1.14 -15.92 -14.70
C VAL A 118 -0.77 -17.37 -15.00
N GLY A 119 0.52 -17.75 -14.97
CA GLY A 119 0.97 -19.10 -15.36
C GLY A 119 2.40 -19.44 -15.00
#